data_AF-K1V3Z1-F1
#
_entry.id   AF-K1V3Z1-F1
#
_cell.length_a   1.000
_cell.length_b   1.000
_cell.length_c   1.000
_cell.angle_alpha   90.00
_cell.angle_beta   90.00
_cell.angle_gamma   90.00
#
_symmetry.space_group_name_H-M   'P 1'
#
loop_
_entity.id
_entity.type
_entity.pdbx_description
1 polymer ?
#
loop_
_entity_poly.entity_id
_entity_poly.type
_entity_poly.pdbx_seq_one_letter_code
_entity_poly.pdbx_strand_id
1 'polypeptide(L)'
;MPPEKGSLVLAAEIIEMLNQERMPAFLTAPVIAFLDRIGGSMGVAQRTAIANRWLLESPLLRSFESNPATNALVRTTTAITMARGSDAANVLASEAEVTVNFRLLPGNTTAQVKRHVENICNGYDVRIEELSTREPSQISPDDVHAFEMIRTSLAGLYPGTIVTPYLTLGGTDAYKYEAVSPNV
;
A
#
# COMPACT_ATOMS: atom_id res chain seq x y z
N MET A 1 -0.37 -2.86 43.59
CA MET A 1 -0.73 -1.54 43.04
C MET A 1 -0.52 -1.59 41.53
N PRO A 2 -1.39 -1.00 40.70
CA PRO A 2 -1.19 -0.96 39.26
C PRO A 2 0.07 -0.15 38.92
N PRO A 3 0.84 -0.55 37.88
CA PRO A 3 1.96 0.25 37.38
C PRO A 3 1.46 1.56 36.75
N GLU A 4 2.36 2.54 36.57
CA GLU A 4 2.04 3.83 35.91
C GLU A 4 1.52 3.61 34.48
N LYS A 5 2.12 2.68 33.73
CA LYS A 5 1.61 2.17 32.45
C LYS A 5 1.60 0.65 32.45
N GLY A 6 0.42 0.07 32.21
CA GLY A 6 0.26 -1.38 32.00
C GLY A 6 0.31 -1.76 30.51
N SER A 7 0.39 -3.05 30.21
CA SER A 7 0.58 -3.57 28.84
C SER A 7 -0.51 -3.10 27.86
N LEU A 8 -1.76 -2.98 28.31
CA LEU A 8 -2.86 -2.45 27.48
C LEU A 8 -2.70 -0.97 27.09
N VAL A 9 -2.14 -0.14 27.99
CA VAL A 9 -1.91 1.29 27.71
C VAL A 9 -0.77 1.44 26.71
N LEU A 10 0.32 0.68 26.89
CA LEU A 10 1.45 0.66 25.95
C LEU A 10 1.01 0.16 24.56
N ALA A 11 0.19 -0.90 24.49
CA ALA A 11 -0.36 -1.38 23.24
C ALA A 11 -1.24 -0.32 22.54
N ALA A 12 -2.05 0.42 23.28
CA ALA A 12 -2.86 1.50 22.73
C ALA A 12 -2.01 2.63 22.15
N GLU A 13 -0.91 3.01 22.81
CA GLU A 13 0.05 3.99 22.28
C GLU A 13 0.68 3.51 20.98
N ILE A 14 1.13 2.26 20.93
CA ILE A 14 1.71 1.66 19.71
C ILE A 14 0.69 1.60 18.58
N ILE A 15 -0.55 1.20 18.86
CA ILE A 15 -1.64 1.16 17.87
C ILE A 15 -1.85 2.55 17.27
N GLU A 16 -1.89 3.59 18.09
CA GLU A 16 -2.08 4.96 17.62
C GLU A 16 -0.90 5.42 16.77
N MET A 17 0.34 5.16 17.20
CA MET A 17 1.53 5.48 16.41
C MET A 17 1.55 4.74 15.07
N LEU A 18 1.22 3.45 15.04
CA LEU A 18 1.11 2.66 13.79
C LEU A 18 0.05 3.21 12.83
N ASN A 19 -1.02 3.82 13.35
CA ASN A 19 -2.09 4.44 12.57
C ASN A 19 -1.70 5.82 12.02
N GLN A 20 -0.92 6.59 12.79
CA GLN A 20 -0.47 7.95 12.43
C GLN A 20 0.79 7.94 11.55
N GLU A 21 1.80 7.15 11.92
CA GLU A 21 3.08 7.04 11.24
C GLU A 21 2.99 6.05 10.08
N ARG A 22 2.41 6.51 8.98
CA ARG A 22 2.25 5.70 7.77
C ARG A 22 3.52 5.69 6.93
N MET A 23 3.73 4.61 6.18
CA MET A 23 4.79 4.53 5.16
C MET A 23 4.66 5.69 4.14
N PRO A 24 5.77 6.20 3.58
CA PRO A 24 5.72 7.31 2.65
C PRO A 24 4.93 6.94 1.38
N ALA A 25 4.21 7.91 0.83
CA ALA A 25 3.50 7.76 -0.43
C ALA A 25 4.41 8.14 -1.60
N PHE A 26 4.31 7.41 -2.72
CA PHE A 26 5.02 7.70 -3.96
C PHE A 26 4.28 7.11 -5.17
N LEU A 27 4.55 7.66 -6.36
CA LEU A 27 3.97 7.16 -7.60
C LEU A 27 4.82 6.00 -8.14
N THR A 28 4.20 4.82 -8.26
CA THR A 28 4.84 3.66 -8.89
C THR A 28 4.74 3.72 -10.42
N ALA A 29 5.60 2.98 -11.12
CA ALA A 29 5.56 2.87 -12.58
C ALA A 29 4.15 2.59 -13.17
N PRO A 30 3.36 1.61 -12.68
CA PRO A 30 2.02 1.35 -13.21
C PRO A 30 1.05 2.51 -12.96
N VAL A 31 1.17 3.23 -11.84
CA VAL A 31 0.33 4.41 -11.56
C VAL A 31 0.71 5.57 -12.47
N ILE A 32 2.01 5.76 -12.73
CA ILE A 32 2.50 6.77 -13.68
C ILE A 32 1.96 6.48 -15.08
N ALA A 33 2.11 5.25 -15.57
CA ALA A 33 1.61 4.83 -16.87
C ALA A 33 0.09 4.96 -16.97
N PHE A 34 -0.63 4.62 -15.90
CA PHE A 34 -2.08 4.83 -15.81
C PHE A 34 -2.44 6.30 -16.04
N LEU A 35 -1.83 7.20 -15.26
CA LEU A 35 -2.07 8.64 -15.31
C LEU A 35 -1.71 9.23 -16.68
N ASP A 36 -0.62 8.79 -17.30
CA ASP A 36 -0.19 9.29 -18.61
C ASP A 36 -1.20 8.98 -19.71
N ARG A 37 -1.83 7.80 -19.64
CA ARG A 37 -2.83 7.39 -20.64
C ARG A 37 -4.19 8.04 -20.43
N ILE A 38 -4.60 8.27 -19.19
CA ILE A 38 -5.92 8.88 -18.92
C ILE A 38 -5.87 10.42 -18.88
N GLY A 39 -4.70 11.01 -18.62
CA GLY A 39 -4.56 12.44 -18.32
C GLY A 39 -5.05 13.36 -19.43
N GLY A 40 -4.93 12.94 -20.69
CA GLY A 40 -5.43 13.67 -21.86
C GLY A 40 -6.94 13.89 -21.85
N SER A 41 -7.68 12.97 -21.24
CA SER A 41 -9.15 12.96 -21.17
C SER A 41 -9.71 13.54 -19.88
N MET A 42 -8.85 13.96 -18.95
CA MET A 42 -9.27 14.59 -17.70
C MET A 42 -9.47 16.11 -17.87
N GLY A 43 -10.08 16.73 -16.87
CA GLY A 43 -10.21 18.19 -16.79
C GLY A 43 -8.86 18.91 -16.83
N VAL A 44 -8.87 20.19 -17.19
CA VAL A 44 -7.65 21.00 -17.38
C VAL A 44 -6.75 20.97 -16.14
N ALA A 45 -7.32 21.06 -14.93
CA ALA A 45 -6.57 21.04 -13.69
C ALA A 45 -5.79 19.72 -13.50
N GLN A 46 -6.46 18.58 -13.62
CA GLN A 46 -5.86 17.26 -13.45
C GLN A 46 -4.83 16.97 -14.55
N ARG A 47 -5.16 17.30 -15.80
CA ARG A 47 -4.23 17.16 -16.93
C ARG A 47 -2.95 17.96 -16.72
N THR A 48 -3.06 19.21 -16.27
CA THR A 48 -1.89 20.06 -15.96
C THR A 48 -1.07 19.49 -14.82
N ALA A 49 -1.71 18.97 -13.77
CA ALA A 49 -1.02 18.32 -12.65
C ALA A 49 -0.26 17.06 -13.10
N ILE A 50 -0.87 16.21 -13.92
CA ILE A 50 -0.25 15.00 -14.46
C ILE A 50 0.90 15.34 -15.42
N ALA A 51 0.70 16.30 -16.33
CA ALA A 51 1.73 16.73 -17.28
C ALA A 51 2.93 17.39 -16.58
N ASN A 52 2.73 18.02 -15.42
CA ASN A 52 3.76 18.70 -14.65
C ASN A 52 4.05 17.98 -13.32
N ARG A 53 3.99 16.64 -13.29
CA ARG A 53 4.28 15.83 -12.09
C ARG A 53 5.60 16.19 -11.42
N TRP A 54 6.64 16.52 -12.19
CA TRP A 54 7.94 16.97 -11.67
C TRP A 54 7.85 18.17 -10.70
N LEU A 55 6.82 19.01 -10.82
CA LEU A 55 6.55 20.15 -9.96
C LEU A 55 5.36 19.91 -9.01
N LEU A 56 4.37 19.13 -9.47
CA LEU A 56 3.07 18.96 -8.82
C LEU A 56 2.87 17.56 -8.20
N GLU A 57 3.94 16.80 -7.99
CA GLU A 57 3.87 15.47 -7.36
C GLU A 57 3.27 15.53 -5.96
N SER A 58 3.73 16.45 -5.10
CA SER A 58 3.19 16.56 -3.73
C SER A 58 1.68 16.85 -3.68
N PRO A 59 1.12 17.85 -4.38
CA PRO A 59 -0.32 18.04 -4.40
C PRO A 59 -1.07 16.89 -5.07
N LEU A 60 -0.47 16.23 -6.08
CA LEU A 60 -1.05 15.05 -6.69
C LEU A 60 -1.16 13.89 -5.69
N LEU A 61 -0.08 13.57 -4.97
CA LEU A 61 -0.07 12.55 -3.91
C LEU A 61 -1.11 12.86 -2.83
N ARG A 62 -1.21 14.10 -2.36
CA ARG A 62 -2.25 14.51 -1.39
C ARG A 62 -3.67 14.22 -1.89
N SER A 63 -3.90 14.41 -3.20
CA SER A 63 -5.19 14.05 -3.80
C SER A 63 -5.46 12.55 -3.71
N PHE A 64 -4.46 11.70 -3.95
CA PHE A 64 -4.59 10.25 -3.76
C PHE A 64 -4.78 9.87 -2.28
N GLU A 65 -4.09 10.54 -1.37
CA GLU A 65 -4.17 10.27 0.07
C GLU A 65 -5.54 10.59 0.68
N SER A 66 -6.32 11.47 0.03
CA SER A 66 -7.63 11.94 0.52
C SER A 66 -8.72 10.86 0.58
N ASN A 67 -8.57 9.76 -0.17
CA ASN A 67 -9.51 8.66 -0.19
C ASN A 67 -8.77 7.32 0.05
N PRO A 68 -9.27 6.43 0.93
CA PRO A 68 -8.60 5.16 1.23
C PRO A 68 -8.28 4.30 0.00
N ALA A 69 -9.18 4.26 -0.99
CA ALA A 69 -8.98 3.45 -2.21
C ALA A 69 -7.84 3.99 -3.08
N THR A 70 -7.76 5.32 -3.24
CA THR A 70 -6.67 5.94 -4.01
C THR A 70 -5.37 5.99 -3.21
N ASN A 71 -5.44 6.12 -1.88
CA ASN A 71 -4.25 6.08 -1.03
C ASN A 71 -3.52 4.74 -1.15
N ALA A 72 -4.26 3.64 -1.26
CA ALA A 72 -3.70 2.30 -1.48
C ALA A 72 -2.96 2.14 -2.83
N LEU A 73 -3.21 3.01 -3.81
CA LEU A 73 -2.47 3.00 -5.09
C LEU A 73 -1.07 3.63 -4.96
N VAL A 74 -0.84 4.43 -3.93
CA VAL A 74 0.40 5.23 -3.78
C VAL A 74 1.13 4.96 -2.48
N ARG A 75 0.62 4.08 -1.61
CA ARG A 75 1.20 3.82 -0.29
C ARG A 75 0.98 2.38 0.17
N THR A 76 2.00 1.82 0.82
CA THR A 76 1.86 0.60 1.63
C THR A 76 0.90 0.84 2.78
N THR A 77 -0.24 0.13 2.81
CA THR A 77 -1.28 0.40 3.80
C THR A 77 -1.08 -0.41 5.07
N THR A 78 -1.31 0.22 6.21
CA THR A 78 -1.31 -0.39 7.54
C THR A 78 -2.75 -0.63 7.99
N ALA A 79 -3.06 -1.81 8.50
CA ALA A 79 -4.34 -2.12 9.11
C ALA A 79 -4.14 -2.92 10.41
N ILE A 80 -4.49 -2.34 11.56
CA ILE A 80 -4.56 -3.10 12.82
C ILE A 80 -5.81 -4.00 12.76
N THR A 81 -5.62 -5.31 12.82
CA THR A 81 -6.72 -6.27 12.61
C THR A 81 -7.11 -7.02 13.87
N MET A 82 -6.20 -7.17 14.84
CA MET A 82 -6.49 -7.85 16.11
C MET A 82 -5.74 -7.19 17.26
N ALA A 83 -6.33 -7.20 18.44
CA ALA A 83 -5.67 -6.86 19.69
C ALA A 83 -6.18 -7.77 20.81
N ARG A 84 -5.30 -8.18 21.73
CA ARG A 84 -5.61 -9.01 22.89
C ARG A 84 -4.88 -8.49 24.12
N GLY A 85 -5.51 -8.60 25.29
CA GLY A 85 -4.89 -8.27 26.58
C GLY A 85 -5.31 -9.26 27.67
N SER A 86 -6.06 -8.80 28.66
CA SER A 86 -6.50 -9.64 29.78
C SER A 86 -7.73 -10.50 29.44
N ASP A 87 -7.77 -11.71 30.01
CA ASP A 87 -8.91 -12.63 29.90
C ASP A 87 -10.04 -12.31 30.89
N ALA A 88 -9.85 -11.37 31.84
CA ALA A 88 -10.86 -10.99 32.83
C ALA A 88 -10.83 -9.48 33.18
N ALA A 89 -12.01 -8.90 33.44
CA ALA A 89 -12.18 -7.46 33.64
C ALA A 89 -11.45 -6.88 34.87
N ASN A 90 -11.18 -7.70 35.88
CA ASN A 90 -10.50 -7.31 37.12
C ASN A 90 -9.06 -7.82 37.22
N VAL A 91 -8.51 -8.39 36.13
CA VAL A 91 -7.15 -8.90 36.06
C VAL A 91 -6.33 -7.96 35.20
N LEU A 92 -5.21 -7.47 35.74
CA LEU A 92 -4.24 -6.71 34.95
C LEU A 92 -3.60 -7.64 33.94
N ALA A 93 -3.60 -7.23 32.66
CA ALA A 93 -2.92 -7.96 31.61
C ALA A 93 -1.42 -8.00 31.88
N SER A 94 -0.82 -9.19 31.91
CA SER A 94 0.64 -9.34 31.95
C SER A 94 1.28 -8.92 30.63
N GLU A 95 0.62 -9.21 29.51
CA GLU A 95 1.05 -8.87 28.16
C GLU A 95 -0.13 -8.39 27.31
N ALA A 96 0.18 -7.73 26.20
CA ALA A 96 -0.80 -7.35 25.19
C ALA A 96 -0.24 -7.67 23.81
N GLU A 97 -1.09 -8.21 22.96
CA GLU A 97 -0.74 -8.62 21.59
C GLU A 97 -1.51 -7.76 20.60
N VAL A 98 -0.84 -7.34 19.52
CA VAL A 98 -1.45 -6.57 18.44
C VAL A 98 -1.03 -7.17 17.10
N THR A 99 -2.00 -7.54 16.28
CA THR A 99 -1.76 -8.04 14.92
C THR A 99 -2.04 -6.95 13.90
N VAL A 100 -1.07 -6.72 13.03
CA VAL A 100 -1.11 -5.67 12.01
C VAL A 100 -0.90 -6.31 10.64
N ASN A 101 -1.79 -5.99 9.70
CA ASN A 101 -1.68 -6.39 8.31
C ASN A 101 -1.11 -5.24 7.48
N PHE A 102 -0.06 -5.53 6.73
CA PHE A 102 0.51 -4.60 5.76
C PHE A 102 0.24 -5.08 4.34
N ARG A 103 -0.28 -4.19 3.49
CA ARG A 103 -0.37 -4.43 2.04
C ARG A 103 0.69 -3.59 1.35
N LEU A 104 1.75 -4.26 0.90
CA LEU A 104 2.92 -3.60 0.34
C LEU A 104 2.61 -3.03 -1.04
N LEU A 105 3.00 -1.77 -1.23
CA LEU A 105 3.05 -1.14 -2.53
C LEU A 105 4.30 -1.61 -3.29
N PRO A 106 4.22 -1.92 -4.60
CA PRO A 106 5.40 -2.22 -5.40
C PRO A 106 6.49 -1.15 -5.24
N GLY A 107 7.72 -1.57 -4.95
CA GLY A 107 8.84 -0.69 -4.60
C GLY A 107 9.12 -0.58 -3.10
N ASN A 108 8.20 -1.02 -2.24
CA ASN A 108 8.50 -1.32 -0.83
C ASN A 108 8.78 -2.81 -0.64
N THR A 109 9.53 -3.11 0.42
CA THR A 109 9.92 -4.48 0.79
C THR A 109 9.43 -4.86 2.18
N THR A 110 9.33 -6.15 2.46
CA THR A 110 8.98 -6.64 3.81
C THR A 110 9.99 -6.15 4.86
N ALA A 111 11.27 -6.12 4.51
CA ALA A 111 12.33 -5.60 5.36
C ALA A 111 12.18 -4.11 5.69
N GLN A 112 11.72 -3.28 4.74
CA GLN A 112 11.43 -1.87 5.00
C GLN A 112 10.23 -1.70 5.93
N VAL A 113 9.18 -2.50 5.76
CA VAL A 113 8.01 -2.49 6.66
C VAL A 113 8.41 -2.92 8.06
N LYS A 114 9.21 -3.98 8.20
CA LYS A 114 9.74 -4.42 9.48
C LYS A 114 10.52 -3.31 10.19
N ARG A 115 11.45 -2.67 9.48
CA ARG A 115 12.23 -1.54 10.02
C ARG A 115 11.34 -0.36 10.41
N HIS A 116 10.30 -0.09 9.64
CA HIS A 116 9.31 0.95 9.96
C HIS A 116 8.61 0.67 11.29
N VAL A 117 8.18 -0.58 11.51
CA VAL A 117 7.56 -1.01 12.78
C VAL A 117 8.57 -0.99 13.93
N GLU A 118 9.80 -1.47 13.72
CA GLU A 118 10.88 -1.42 14.72
C GLU A 118 11.18 0.01 15.16
N ASN A 119 11.15 0.97 14.24
CA ASN A 119 11.36 2.38 14.56
C ASN A 119 10.21 2.96 15.40
N ILE A 120 8.94 2.64 15.05
CA ILE A 120 7.75 3.08 15.82
C ILE A 120 7.78 2.51 17.24
N CYS A 121 8.18 1.25 17.37
CA CYS A 121 8.24 0.54 18.64
C CYS A 121 9.50 0.86 19.46
N ASN A 122 10.39 1.74 18.99
CA ASN A 122 11.62 2.06 19.69
C ASN A 122 11.33 2.69 21.06
N GLY A 123 11.95 2.16 22.12
CA GLY A 123 11.72 2.59 23.51
C GLY A 123 10.58 1.84 24.22
N TYR A 124 9.88 0.93 23.55
CA TYR A 124 8.92 0.02 24.16
C TYR A 124 9.54 -1.37 24.39
N ASP A 125 9.16 -2.03 25.48
CA ASP A 125 9.47 -3.45 25.70
C ASP A 125 8.50 -4.31 24.91
N VAL A 126 8.81 -4.53 23.63
CA VAL A 126 7.97 -5.31 22.70
C VAL A 126 8.78 -6.29 21.88
N ARG A 127 8.16 -7.44 21.62
CA ARG A 127 8.65 -8.42 20.66
C ARG A 127 7.86 -8.30 19.37
N ILE A 128 8.56 -8.12 18.24
CA ILE A 128 7.96 -8.08 16.92
C ILE A 128 8.12 -9.46 16.27
N GLU A 129 7.01 -10.03 15.79
CA GLU A 129 6.98 -11.32 15.11
C GLU A 129 6.34 -11.21 13.73
N GLU A 130 6.99 -11.82 12.74
CA GLU A 130 6.51 -11.89 11.36
C GLU A 130 5.64 -13.14 11.16
N LEU A 131 4.31 -12.98 11.20
CA LEU A 131 3.37 -14.10 11.09
C LEU A 131 3.29 -14.67 9.67
N SER A 132 3.29 -13.80 8.66
CA SER A 132 3.24 -14.16 7.24
C SER A 132 3.82 -13.02 6.42
N THR A 133 4.84 -13.33 5.62
CA THR A 133 5.57 -12.34 4.83
C THR A 133 5.56 -12.71 3.36
N ARG A 134 5.36 -11.71 2.52
CA ARG A 134 5.42 -11.84 1.07
C ARG A 134 5.79 -10.51 0.46
N GLU A 135 6.78 -10.52 -0.43
CA GLU A 135 7.12 -9.35 -1.23
C GLU A 135 6.00 -9.00 -2.23
N PRO A 136 5.90 -7.74 -2.71
CA PRO A 136 5.05 -7.41 -3.84
C PRO A 136 5.36 -8.27 -5.05
N SER A 137 4.34 -8.55 -5.87
CA SER A 137 4.55 -9.17 -7.16
C SER A 137 5.40 -8.26 -8.06
N GLN A 138 6.01 -8.86 -9.07
CA GLN A 138 6.60 -8.11 -10.17
C GLN A 138 5.53 -7.26 -10.87
N ILE A 139 5.99 -6.21 -11.55
CA ILE A 139 5.14 -5.34 -12.34
C ILE A 139 5.14 -5.88 -13.77
N SER A 140 3.98 -6.32 -14.24
CA SER A 140 3.80 -6.72 -15.64
C SER A 140 4.10 -5.52 -16.57
N PRO A 141 4.95 -5.70 -17.60
CA PRO A 141 5.28 -4.66 -18.55
C PRO A 141 4.09 -4.32 -19.46
N ASP A 142 3.89 -3.03 -19.74
CA ASP A 142 2.83 -2.54 -20.63
C ASP A 142 3.33 -2.17 -22.04
N ASP A 143 4.61 -2.40 -22.31
CA ASP A 143 5.31 -2.17 -23.58
C ASP A 143 5.62 -3.49 -24.34
N VAL A 144 4.78 -4.51 -24.15
CA VAL A 144 4.93 -5.82 -24.80
C VAL A 144 3.84 -6.09 -25.85
N HIS A 145 4.16 -6.97 -26.80
CA HIS A 145 3.25 -7.33 -27.89
C HIS A 145 1.86 -7.79 -27.40
N ALA A 146 1.80 -8.58 -26.32
CA ALA A 146 0.54 -9.06 -25.77
C ALA A 146 -0.38 -7.93 -25.28
N PHE A 147 0.19 -6.91 -24.62
CA PHE A 147 -0.57 -5.75 -24.18
C PHE A 147 -1.04 -4.90 -25.37
N GLU A 148 -0.19 -4.76 -26.38
CA GLU A 148 -0.53 -4.04 -27.62
C GLU A 148 -1.64 -4.73 -28.43
N MET A 149 -1.68 -6.06 -28.42
CA MET A 149 -2.78 -6.83 -29.00
C MET A 149 -4.10 -6.54 -28.30
N ILE A 150 -4.13 -6.47 -26.96
CA ILE A 150 -5.32 -6.09 -26.19
C ILE A 150 -5.77 -4.69 -26.60
N ARG A 151 -4.84 -3.73 -26.63
CA ARG A 151 -5.11 -2.34 -26.99
C ARG A 151 -5.72 -2.20 -28.38
N THR A 152 -5.11 -2.82 -29.38
CA THR A 152 -5.56 -2.71 -30.77
C THR A 152 -6.90 -3.44 -30.98
N SER A 153 -7.09 -4.60 -30.35
CA SER A 153 -8.35 -5.34 -30.44
C SER A 153 -9.51 -4.55 -29.84
N LEU A 154 -9.32 -3.95 -28.66
CA LEU A 154 -10.34 -3.13 -28.01
C LEU A 154 -10.61 -1.83 -28.76
N ALA A 155 -9.59 -1.20 -29.37
CA ALA A 155 -9.79 -0.02 -30.19
C ALA A 155 -10.68 -0.27 -31.41
N GLY A 156 -10.60 -1.47 -32.01
CA GLY A 156 -11.45 -1.87 -33.12
C GLY A 156 -12.90 -2.20 -32.70
N LEU A 157 -13.08 -2.83 -31.55
CA LEU A 157 -14.40 -3.23 -31.04
C LEU A 157 -15.15 -2.08 -30.34
N TYR A 158 -14.43 -1.21 -29.64
CA TYR A 158 -14.98 -0.13 -28.83
C TYR A 158 -14.23 1.19 -29.11
N PRO A 159 -14.53 1.86 -30.24
CA PRO A 159 -13.90 3.12 -30.61
C PRO A 159 -14.01 4.18 -29.51
N GLY A 160 -12.90 4.87 -29.21
CA GLY A 160 -12.84 5.88 -28.17
C GLY A 160 -12.53 5.36 -26.76
N THR A 161 -12.38 4.04 -26.57
CA THR A 161 -11.96 3.47 -25.28
C THR A 161 -10.48 3.68 -25.03
N ILE A 162 -10.13 4.09 -23.81
CA ILE A 162 -8.74 4.24 -23.37
C ILE A 162 -8.32 2.97 -22.64
N VAL A 163 -7.36 2.25 -23.23
CA VAL A 163 -6.76 1.06 -22.61
C VAL A 163 -5.50 1.47 -21.86
N THR A 164 -5.46 1.13 -20.57
CA THR A 164 -4.44 1.60 -19.64
C THR A 164 -4.06 0.49 -18.65
N PRO A 165 -2.77 0.37 -18.27
CA PRO A 165 -2.40 -0.53 -17.19
C PRO A 165 -3.00 -0.01 -15.89
N TYR A 166 -3.27 -0.91 -14.96
CA TYR A 166 -3.86 -0.58 -13.67
C TYR A 166 -3.19 -1.38 -12.56
N LEU A 167 -2.80 -0.70 -11.48
CA LEU A 167 -2.30 -1.36 -10.29
C LEU A 167 -3.46 -2.04 -9.56
N THR A 168 -3.50 -3.37 -9.63
CA THR A 168 -4.52 -4.16 -8.92
C THR A 168 -4.24 -4.13 -7.43
N LEU A 169 -5.21 -3.65 -6.64
CA LEU A 169 -5.13 -3.64 -5.19
C LEU A 169 -5.44 -5.02 -4.63
N GLY A 170 -4.45 -5.65 -4.00
CA GLY A 170 -4.58 -6.98 -3.40
C GLY A 170 -3.86 -8.07 -4.20
N GLY A 171 -3.67 -9.22 -3.58
CA GLY A 171 -3.02 -10.36 -4.22
C GLY A 171 -3.95 -11.08 -5.17
N THR A 172 -3.49 -11.34 -6.39
CA THR A 172 -4.09 -12.30 -7.33
C THR A 172 -3.22 -13.56 -7.39
N ASP A 173 -3.59 -14.55 -8.21
CA ASP A 173 -2.73 -15.69 -8.48
C ASP A 173 -1.56 -15.37 -9.45
N ALA A 174 -1.51 -14.14 -10.00
CA ALA A 174 -0.50 -13.73 -10.99
C ALA A 174 0.94 -13.95 -10.51
N TYR A 175 1.24 -13.65 -9.23
CA TYR A 175 2.59 -13.82 -8.67
C TYR A 175 3.11 -15.26 -8.75
N LYS A 176 2.22 -16.28 -8.77
CA LYS A 176 2.63 -17.69 -8.92
C LYS A 176 3.16 -17.99 -10.32
N TYR A 177 2.76 -17.21 -11.32
CA TYR A 177 3.14 -17.38 -12.71
C TYR A 177 4.40 -16.59 -13.08
N GLU A 178 4.97 -15.77 -12.19
CA GLU A 178 6.23 -15.06 -12.41
C GLU A 178 7.41 -16.00 -12.71
N ALA A 179 7.37 -17.23 -12.18
CA ALA A 179 8.37 -18.25 -12.50
C ALA A 179 8.25 -18.79 -13.94
N VAL A 180 7.12 -18.56 -14.60
CA VAL A 180 6.78 -19.06 -15.93
C VAL A 180 6.93 -17.98 -17.00
N SER A 181 6.65 -16.72 -16.66
CA SER A 181 6.68 -15.60 -17.59
C SER A 181 7.09 -14.30 -16.89
N PRO A 182 7.89 -13.43 -17.54
CA PRO A 182 8.17 -12.09 -17.04
C PRO A 182 7.02 -11.10 -17.30
N ASN A 183 5.97 -11.52 -18.00
CA ASN A 183 4.86 -10.65 -18.44
C ASN A 183 3.59 -10.77 -17.57
N VAL A 184 3.71 -11.14 -16.29
CA VAL A 184 2.56 -11.40 -15.39
C VAL A 184 2.52 -10.45 -14.21
#